data_AF-A0A7S4N2M2-F1
#
_entry.id   AF-A0A7S4N2M2-F1
#
_cell.length_a   1.000
_cell.length_b   1.000
_cell.length_c   1.000
_cell.angle_alpha   90.00
_cell.angle_beta   90.00
_cell.angle_gamma   90.00
#
_symmetry.space_group_name_H-M   'P 1'
#
loop_
_entity.id
_entity.type
_entity.pdbx_description
1 polymer ?
#
loop_
_entity_poly.entity_id
_entity_poly.type
_entity_poly.pdbx_seq_one_letter_code
_entity_poly.pdbx_strand_id
1 'polypeptide(L)'
;NLGEVLHGSVIQNSPYDIRMSKTDFKVLCKMELTQKASKLLAQRIAEEYRVHLIMDNLPAATKMIREMPDGKTITMYDRGYPMGFIGSAERAGSVAGTPYIYNHLRFVIKFHREDTFTGSRIVGFEVEPLSVKHQYKGAFTTDMGKLSLLTVPVGPDLPPQPVTMAGNNAEI
;
A
#
# COMPACT_ATOMS: atom_id res chain seq x y z
N ASN A 1 12.02 21.24 -15.27
CA ASN A 1 10.65 21.69 -15.59
C ASN A 1 10.25 22.69 -14.52
N LEU A 2 9.97 23.96 -14.86
CA LEU A 2 9.93 25.07 -13.88
C LEU A 2 8.67 25.09 -13.00
N GLY A 3 7.60 24.41 -13.43
CA GLY A 3 6.35 24.30 -12.67
C GLY A 3 6.39 23.36 -11.45
N GLU A 4 7.40 22.48 -11.37
CA GLU A 4 7.59 21.51 -10.27
C GLU A 4 8.15 22.19 -9.01
N VAL A 5 8.93 23.27 -9.19
CA VAL A 5 9.62 24.00 -8.12
C VAL A 5 8.69 24.89 -7.31
N LEU A 6 7.61 25.41 -7.91
CA LEU A 6 6.70 26.36 -7.25
C LEU A 6 5.60 25.70 -6.41
N HIS A 7 5.36 24.39 -6.56
CA HIS A 7 4.37 23.62 -5.80
C HIS A 7 4.97 22.81 -4.63
N GLY A 8 6.29 22.88 -4.41
CA GLY A 8 6.96 22.18 -3.30
C GLY A 8 6.84 20.66 -3.31
N SER A 9 6.38 20.07 -4.42
CA SER A 9 6.11 18.65 -4.56
C SER A 9 7.17 18.01 -5.45
N VAL A 10 8.18 17.37 -4.83
CA VAL A 10 9.24 16.69 -5.56
C VAL A 10 8.79 15.26 -5.87
N ILE A 11 8.69 14.90 -7.15
CA ILE A 11 8.45 13.52 -7.55
C ILE A 11 9.75 12.74 -7.35
N GLN A 12 9.68 11.65 -6.59
CA GLN A 12 10.81 10.76 -6.35
C GLN A 12 10.49 9.36 -6.84
N ASN A 13 11.52 8.67 -7.33
CA ASN A 13 11.39 7.29 -7.75
C ASN A 13 11.16 6.40 -6.52
N SER A 14 10.05 5.67 -6.55
CA SER A 14 9.77 4.64 -5.55
C SER A 14 10.64 3.40 -5.80
N PRO A 15 10.86 2.55 -4.78
CA PRO A 15 11.59 1.29 -4.94
C PRO A 15 10.82 0.19 -5.70
N TYR A 16 9.58 0.44 -6.13
CA TYR A 16 8.77 -0.51 -6.91
C TYR A 16 9.30 -0.61 -8.36
N ASP A 17 9.82 -1.78 -8.75
CA ASP A 17 10.14 -2.11 -10.16
C ASP A 17 8.96 -2.90 -10.74
N ILE A 18 8.17 -2.25 -11.60
CA ILE A 18 6.95 -2.81 -12.17
C ILE A 18 7.15 -3.02 -13.66
N ARG A 19 6.89 -4.24 -14.13
CA ARG A 19 7.01 -4.61 -15.54
C ARG A 19 5.66 -5.02 -16.10
N MET A 20 5.31 -4.46 -17.26
CA MET A 20 4.05 -4.75 -17.95
C MET A 20 3.89 -6.25 -18.20
N SER A 21 2.68 -6.75 -17.98
CA SER A 21 2.32 -8.18 -18.13
C SER A 21 3.14 -9.16 -17.30
N LYS A 22 3.78 -8.70 -16.22
CA LYS A 22 4.37 -9.56 -15.20
C LYS A 22 3.72 -9.28 -13.87
N THR A 23 3.11 -10.31 -13.29
CA THR A 23 2.68 -10.29 -11.89
C THR A 23 3.84 -10.81 -11.07
N ASP A 24 4.30 -9.99 -10.13
CA ASP A 24 5.41 -10.34 -9.23
C ASP A 24 5.06 -9.90 -7.80
N PHE A 25 5.60 -10.64 -6.82
CA PHE A 25 5.49 -10.35 -5.40
C PHE A 25 6.87 -10.08 -4.85
N LYS A 26 7.14 -8.82 -4.51
CA LYS A 26 8.45 -8.39 -4.07
C LYS A 26 8.38 -7.72 -2.71
N VAL A 27 9.19 -8.21 -1.77
CA VAL A 27 9.46 -7.51 -0.51
C VAL A 27 10.37 -6.33 -0.83
N LEU A 28 9.94 -5.12 -0.50
CA LEU A 28 10.75 -3.92 -0.73
C LEU A 28 11.68 -3.60 0.42
N CYS A 29 11.17 -3.76 1.64
CA CYS A 29 11.91 -3.50 2.85
C CYS A 29 11.31 -4.34 3.97
N LYS A 30 12.13 -4.56 4.99
CA LYS A 30 11.73 -5.05 6.30
C LYS A 30 12.36 -4.11 7.31
N MET A 31 11.57 -3.56 8.23
CA MET A 31 12.06 -2.55 9.18
C MET A 31 11.60 -2.88 10.61
N GLU A 32 12.52 -2.69 11.56
CA GLU A 32 12.19 -2.62 12.97
C GLU A 32 11.88 -1.18 13.36
N LEU A 33 10.72 -0.96 13.98
CA LEU A 33 10.30 0.37 14.39
C LEU A 33 10.92 0.79 15.73
N THR A 34 11.57 1.95 15.72
CA THR A 34 11.98 2.67 16.93
C THR A 34 10.79 3.40 17.58
N GLN A 35 10.93 3.83 18.84
CA GLN A 35 9.85 4.47 19.60
C GLN A 35 9.41 5.79 19.00
N LYS A 36 10.38 6.52 18.47
CA LYS A 36 10.11 7.76 17.78
C LYS A 36 9.38 7.50 16.47
N ALA A 37 9.80 6.50 15.70
CA ALA A 37 9.20 6.16 14.42
C ALA A 37 7.78 5.60 14.55
N SER A 38 7.53 4.70 15.50
CA SER A 38 6.19 4.13 15.75
C SER A 38 5.20 5.21 16.19
N LYS A 39 5.58 6.10 17.11
CA LYS A 39 4.75 7.24 17.52
C LYS A 39 4.45 8.18 16.35
N LEU A 40 5.47 8.49 15.55
CA LEU A 40 5.29 9.34 14.37
C LEU A 40 4.32 8.71 13.37
N LEU A 41 4.48 7.43 13.04
CA LEU A 41 3.59 6.72 12.13
C LEU A 41 2.16 6.65 12.68
N ALA A 42 1.99 6.34 13.97
CA ALA A 42 0.68 6.33 14.62
C ALA A 42 -0.01 7.71 14.53
N GLN A 43 0.74 8.79 14.74
CA GLN A 43 0.22 10.15 14.60
C GLN A 43 -0.20 10.44 13.15
N ARG A 44 0.63 10.10 12.16
CA ARG A 44 0.29 10.33 10.74
C ARG A 44 -0.92 9.52 10.28
N ILE A 45 -1.09 8.32 10.81
CA ILE A 45 -2.28 7.49 10.56
C ILE A 45 -3.52 8.14 11.18
N ALA A 46 -3.43 8.66 12.40
CA ALA A 46 -4.53 9.38 13.06
C ALA A 46 -4.88 10.70 12.36
N GLU A 47 -3.89 11.36 11.74
CA GLU A 47 -4.06 12.56 10.92
C GLU A 47 -4.49 12.23 9.46
N GLU A 48 -4.86 10.98 9.17
CA GLU A 48 -5.35 10.51 7.87
C GLU A 48 -4.39 10.78 6.69
N TYR A 49 -3.08 10.72 6.94
CA TYR A 49 -2.08 10.93 5.89
C TYR A 49 -2.27 9.95 4.75
N ARG A 50 -2.23 10.49 3.53
CA ARG A 50 -2.31 9.71 2.29
C ARG A 50 -0.97 9.72 1.58
N VAL A 51 -0.63 8.58 1.01
CA VAL A 51 0.53 8.42 0.15
C VAL A 51 0.10 8.57 -1.30
N HIS A 52 0.75 9.49 -2.01
CA HIS A 52 0.50 9.73 -3.42
C HIS A 52 1.60 9.05 -4.26
N LEU A 53 1.16 8.26 -5.24
CA LEU A 53 2.03 7.66 -6.24
C LEU A 53 1.58 8.16 -7.62
N ILE A 54 2.51 8.18 -8.57
CA ILE A 54 2.25 8.54 -9.97
C ILE A 54 2.95 7.53 -10.86
N MET A 55 2.30 7.11 -11.94
CA MET A 55 2.84 6.20 -12.94
C MET A 55 2.36 6.66 -14.31
N ASP A 56 3.28 6.90 -15.25
CA ASP A 56 2.96 7.40 -16.60
C ASP A 56 2.01 8.62 -16.58
N ASN A 57 2.29 9.55 -15.66
CA ASN A 57 1.47 10.75 -15.38
C ASN A 57 0.06 10.48 -14.83
N LEU A 58 -0.31 9.22 -14.55
CA LEU A 58 -1.56 8.87 -13.88
C LEU A 58 -1.37 8.81 -12.37
N PRO A 59 -2.21 9.51 -11.58
CA PRO A 59 -2.18 9.36 -10.13
C PRO A 59 -2.70 7.98 -9.72
N ALA A 60 -2.09 7.41 -8.69
CA ALA A 60 -2.67 6.28 -7.98
C ALA A 60 -4.05 6.64 -7.45
N ALA A 61 -5.01 5.74 -7.61
CA ALA A 61 -6.34 5.86 -7.02
C ALA A 61 -6.70 4.63 -6.19
N THR A 62 -7.26 4.83 -5.00
CA THR A 62 -7.88 3.75 -4.23
C THR A 62 -9.37 3.68 -4.57
N LYS A 63 -9.81 2.51 -5.02
CA LYS A 63 -11.22 2.22 -5.31
C LYS A 63 -11.97 1.96 -4.00
N MET A 64 -13.04 2.72 -3.77
CA MET A 64 -13.97 2.51 -2.66
C MET A 64 -15.33 2.11 -3.21
N ILE A 65 -15.89 1.02 -2.69
CA ILE A 65 -17.25 0.58 -3.02
C ILE A 65 -18.12 0.87 -1.81
N ARG A 66 -19.13 1.71 -1.97
CA ARG A 66 -20.15 1.95 -0.96
C ARG A 66 -21.46 1.31 -1.40
N GLU A 67 -22.03 0.48 -0.53
CA GLU A 67 -23.38 -0.02 -0.70
C GLU A 67 -24.36 1.00 -0.11
N MET A 68 -25.30 1.44 -0.93
CA MET A 68 -26.36 2.34 -0.50
C MET A 68 -27.50 1.56 0.16
N PRO A 69 -28.35 2.22 0.98
CA PRO A 69 -29.51 1.59 1.60
C PRO A 69 -30.51 0.97 0.60
N ASP A 70 -30.50 1.41 -0.66
CA ASP A 70 -31.33 0.88 -1.75
C ASP A 70 -30.70 -0.33 -2.47
N GLY A 71 -29.58 -0.85 -1.96
CA GLY A 71 -28.84 -1.98 -2.52
C GLY A 71 -27.98 -1.64 -3.73
N LYS A 72 -27.91 -0.37 -4.16
CA LYS A 72 -27.01 0.03 -5.24
C LYS A 72 -25.58 0.23 -4.73
N THR A 73 -24.61 -0.17 -5.54
CA THR A 73 -23.20 0.04 -5.23
C THR A 73 -22.68 1.27 -5.98
N ILE A 74 -22.12 2.24 -5.25
CA ILE A 74 -21.42 3.37 -5.83
C ILE A 74 -19.91 3.09 -5.72
N THR A 75 -19.23 3.14 -6.86
CA THR A 75 -17.77 3.11 -6.89
C THR A 75 -17.24 4.54 -6.87
N MET A 76 -16.44 4.86 -5.86
CA MET A 76 -15.72 6.12 -5.72
C MET A 76 -14.23 5.87 -5.86
N TYR A 77 -13.48 6.87 -6.31
CA TYR A 77 -12.03 6.81 -6.43
C TYR A 77 -11.43 7.98 -5.68
N ASP A 78 -10.58 7.67 -4.69
CA ASP A 78 -9.79 8.66 -3.97
C ASP A 78 -8.36 8.68 -4.47
N ARG A 79 -7.75 9.86 -4.52
CA ARG A 79 -6.34 10.02 -4.91
C ARG A 79 -5.40 9.48 -3.83
N GLY A 80 -4.40 8.70 -4.25
CA GLY A 80 -3.47 8.01 -3.37
C GLY A 80 -4.15 6.96 -2.50
N TYR A 81 -3.43 6.43 -1.52
CA TYR A 81 -3.96 5.50 -0.54
C TYR A 81 -3.68 6.00 0.89
N PRO A 82 -4.55 5.75 1.87
CA PRO A 82 -4.26 6.09 3.27
C PRO A 82 -3.03 5.34 3.76
N MET A 83 -2.22 5.94 4.63
CA MET A 83 -1.03 5.29 5.20
C MET A 83 -1.39 4.10 6.11
N GLY A 84 -2.56 4.16 6.73
CA GLY A 84 -3.03 3.17 7.69
C GLY A 84 -4.48 3.41 8.09
N PHE A 85 -4.88 2.79 9.20
CA PHE A 85 -6.19 2.98 9.81
C PHE A 85 -6.12 2.81 11.33
N ILE A 86 -7.11 3.34 12.02
CA ILE A 86 -7.35 3.05 13.44
C ILE A 86 -8.31 1.87 13.54
N GLY A 87 -7.94 0.84 14.31
CA GLY A 87 -8.74 -0.35 14.51
C GLY A 87 -10.09 -0.02 15.15
N SER A 88 -11.10 -0.82 14.80
CA SER A 88 -12.47 -0.71 15.27
C SER A 88 -13.11 -2.09 15.36
N ALA A 89 -14.22 -2.21 16.09
CA ALA A 89 -14.93 -3.49 16.22
C ALA A 89 -15.47 -4.03 14.88
N GLU A 90 -15.69 -3.14 13.90
CA GLU A 90 -16.17 -3.49 12.56
C GLU A 90 -15.10 -4.18 11.70
N ARG A 91 -13.82 -4.02 12.04
CA ARG A 91 -12.73 -4.54 11.25
C ARG A 91 -12.12 -5.77 11.92
N ALA A 92 -12.36 -6.91 11.27
CA ALA A 92 -11.88 -8.22 11.71
C ALA A 92 -10.37 -8.21 12.01
N GLY A 93 -9.99 -8.81 13.13
CA GLY A 93 -8.59 -8.91 13.57
C GLY A 93 -7.96 -7.60 14.09
N SER A 94 -8.71 -6.49 14.16
CA SER A 94 -8.22 -5.22 14.69
C SER A 94 -8.72 -4.93 16.10
N VAL A 95 -7.91 -4.23 16.89
CA VAL A 95 -8.24 -3.79 18.25
C VAL A 95 -8.64 -2.32 18.19
N ALA A 96 -9.78 -1.99 18.82
CA ALA A 96 -10.31 -0.63 18.87
C ALA A 96 -9.25 0.37 19.38
N GLY A 97 -9.04 1.46 18.64
CA GLY A 97 -8.10 2.53 19.02
C GLY A 97 -6.62 2.22 18.72
N THR A 98 -6.30 1.04 18.18
CA THR A 98 -4.91 0.69 17.82
C THR A 98 -4.60 1.15 16.38
N PRO A 99 -3.48 1.83 16.13
CA PRO A 99 -3.07 2.21 14.76
C PRO A 99 -2.46 1.02 14.00
N TYR A 100 -2.88 0.84 12.76
CA TYR A 100 -2.42 -0.20 11.84
C TYR A 100 -1.93 0.43 10.54
N ILE A 101 -0.87 -0.13 9.95
CA ILE A 101 -0.24 0.37 8.73
C ILE A 101 -0.61 -0.50 7.53
N TYR A 102 -0.82 0.14 6.37
CA TYR A 102 -0.93 -0.58 5.10
C TYR A 102 0.45 -0.86 4.53
N ASN A 103 1.01 -2.03 4.85
CA ASN A 103 2.35 -2.48 4.44
C ASN A 103 2.34 -3.35 3.18
N HIS A 104 1.18 -3.80 2.71
CA HIS A 104 1.04 -4.58 1.49
C HIS A 104 0.24 -3.80 0.45
N LEU A 105 0.87 -3.43 -0.67
CA LEU A 105 0.18 -2.70 -1.75
C LEU A 105 -0.02 -3.62 -2.94
N ARG A 106 -1.28 -3.79 -3.34
CA ARG A 106 -1.62 -4.45 -4.61
C ARG A 106 -1.90 -3.38 -5.65
N PHE A 107 -1.06 -3.35 -6.69
CA PHE A 107 -1.24 -2.43 -7.81
C PHE A 107 -2.05 -3.10 -8.92
N VAL A 108 -3.12 -2.44 -9.33
CA VAL A 108 -3.97 -2.87 -10.44
C VAL A 108 -3.76 -1.88 -11.59
N ILE A 109 -3.03 -2.31 -12.61
CA ILE A 109 -2.64 -1.46 -13.74
C ILE A 109 -3.47 -1.86 -14.95
N LYS A 110 -4.29 -0.93 -15.41
CA LYS A 110 -5.08 -1.08 -16.63
C LYS A 110 -4.29 -0.52 -17.79
N PHE A 111 -4.16 -1.30 -18.85
CA PHE A 111 -3.44 -0.89 -20.05
C PHE A 111 -4.25 -1.20 -21.30
N HIS A 112 -4.03 -0.41 -22.34
CA HIS A 112 -4.57 -0.62 -23.69
C HIS A 112 -3.45 -1.07 -24.63
N ARG A 113 -3.77 -2.01 -25.52
CA ARG A 113 -2.90 -2.49 -26.60
C ARG A 113 -3.64 -2.27 -27.91
N GLU A 114 -2.94 -1.71 -28.88
CA GLU A 114 -3.41 -1.53 -30.24
C GLU A 114 -2.62 -2.46 -31.16
N ASP A 115 -3.30 -3.10 -32.12
CA ASP A 115 -2.65 -4.03 -33.07
C ASP A 115 -1.66 -3.31 -34.00
N THR A 116 -1.83 -2.00 -34.17
CA THR A 116 -1.02 -1.13 -35.03
C THR A 116 0.19 -0.51 -34.32
N PHE A 117 0.30 -0.61 -32.99
CA PHE A 117 1.38 -0.02 -32.22
C PHE A 117 2.11 -1.08 -31.38
N THR A 118 3.43 -1.14 -31.55
CA THR A 118 4.27 -2.03 -30.74
C THR A 118 4.49 -1.43 -29.35
N GLY A 119 3.52 -1.61 -28.45
CA GLY A 119 3.60 -1.14 -27.07
C GLY A 119 2.31 -1.31 -26.28
N SER A 120 2.25 -0.75 -25.07
CA SER A 120 1.04 -0.73 -24.25
C SER A 120 0.95 0.62 -23.55
N ARG A 121 -0.23 1.25 -23.60
CA ARG A 121 -0.49 2.53 -22.94
C ARG A 121 -1.20 2.30 -21.62
N ILE A 122 -0.71 2.91 -20.54
CA ILE A 122 -1.40 2.82 -19.25
C ILE A 122 -2.63 3.73 -19.30
N VAL A 123 -3.77 3.21 -18.86
CA VAL A 123 -5.06 3.92 -18.82
C VAL A 123 -5.66 3.98 -17.41
N GLY A 124 -5.09 3.24 -16.45
CA GLY A 124 -5.52 3.30 -15.06
C GLY A 124 -4.46 2.78 -14.11
N PHE A 125 -4.31 3.47 -12.98
CA PHE A 125 -3.42 3.10 -11.90
C PHE A 125 -4.20 3.04 -10.58
N GLU A 126 -4.59 1.83 -10.19
CA GLU A 126 -5.32 1.58 -8.96
C GLU A 126 -4.40 0.96 -7.90
N VAL A 127 -4.60 1.36 -6.65
CA VAL A 127 -3.87 0.86 -5.48
C VAL A 127 -4.86 0.33 -4.46
N GLU A 128 -4.70 -0.94 -4.12
CA GLU A 128 -5.45 -1.63 -3.08
C GLU A 128 -4.53 -1.85 -1.87
N PRO A 129 -4.59 -0.98 -0.85
CA PRO A 129 -3.76 -1.09 0.33
C PRO A 129 -4.30 -2.15 1.29
N LEU A 130 -3.43 -3.03 1.76
CA LEU A 130 -3.71 -4.11 2.71
C LEU A 130 -2.75 -4.01 3.89
N SER A 131 -3.28 -4.27 5.08
CA SER A 131 -2.49 -4.36 6.31
C SER A 131 -2.37 -5.82 6.65
N VAL A 132 -1.15 -6.33 6.65
CA VAL A 132 -0.90 -7.76 6.78
C VAL A 132 0.29 -7.96 7.70
N LYS A 133 0.09 -8.73 8.77
CA LYS A 133 1.19 -9.23 9.59
C LYS A 133 1.90 -10.35 8.84
N HIS A 134 2.84 -9.96 7.98
CA HIS A 134 3.58 -10.86 7.11
C HIS A 134 4.45 -11.82 7.92
N GLN A 135 4.41 -13.10 7.53
CA GLN A 135 5.38 -14.10 7.98
C GLN A 135 6.43 -14.30 6.90
N TYR A 136 7.70 -14.27 7.31
CA TYR A 136 8.85 -14.34 6.43
C TYR A 136 9.57 -15.68 6.63
N LYS A 137 10.05 -16.27 5.53
CA LYS A 137 10.95 -17.43 5.56
C LYS A 137 12.37 -16.95 5.29
N GLY A 138 13.25 -17.13 6.27
CA GLY A 138 14.67 -16.76 6.20
C GLY A 138 15.11 -15.84 7.34
N ALA A 139 16.43 -15.73 7.54
CA ALA A 139 16.99 -14.78 8.50
C ALA A 139 16.85 -13.33 7.99
N PHE A 140 16.79 -12.37 8.91
CA PHE A 140 16.80 -10.95 8.56
C PHE A 140 18.04 -10.65 7.72
N THR A 141 17.83 -10.11 6.52
CA THR A 141 18.91 -9.80 5.58
C THR A 141 18.59 -8.50 4.87
N THR A 142 19.61 -7.73 4.52
CA THR A 142 19.48 -6.51 3.71
C THR A 142 19.15 -6.82 2.25
N ASP A 143 19.34 -8.06 1.82
CA ASP A 143 19.03 -8.54 0.47
C ASP A 143 17.58 -9.05 0.39
N MET A 144 16.65 -8.15 0.12
CA MET A 144 15.21 -8.46 0.08
C MET A 144 14.84 -9.51 -0.98
N GLY A 145 15.71 -9.76 -1.98
CA GLY A 145 15.51 -10.83 -2.97
C GLY A 145 15.60 -12.24 -2.38
N LYS A 146 16.17 -12.38 -1.18
CA LYS A 146 16.29 -13.66 -0.45
C LYS A 146 15.19 -13.88 0.59
N LEU A 147 14.36 -12.87 0.84
CA LEU A 147 13.22 -12.96 1.75
C LEU A 147 12.01 -13.48 0.98
N SER A 148 11.52 -14.65 1.36
CA SER A 148 10.27 -15.20 0.81
C SER A 148 9.12 -14.95 1.79
N LEU A 149 8.03 -14.37 1.29
CA LEU A 149 6.78 -14.24 2.05
C LEU A 149 6.03 -15.57 2.09
N LEU A 150 5.62 -16.00 3.28
CA LEU A 150 4.78 -17.19 3.47
C LEU A 150 3.27 -16.87 3.40
N THR A 151 2.94 -15.58 3.33
CA THR A 151 1.57 -15.04 3.46
C THR A 151 0.99 -14.60 2.12
N VAL A 152 1.55 -15.09 1.01
CA VAL A 152 1.12 -14.75 -0.36
C VAL A 152 0.59 -16.01 -1.06
N PRO A 153 -0.57 -15.95 -1.75
CA PRO A 153 -1.43 -14.77 -1.95
C PRO A 153 -2.15 -14.33 -0.66
N VAL A 154 -2.28 -13.02 -0.47
CA VAL A 154 -2.89 -12.43 0.73
C VAL A 154 -4.39 -12.69 0.73
N GLY A 155 -4.87 -13.44 1.72
CA GLY A 155 -6.29 -13.69 1.97
C GLY A 155 -6.89 -12.74 3.03
N PRO A 156 -8.22 -12.69 3.15
CA PRO A 156 -8.93 -11.81 4.09
C PRO A 156 -8.72 -12.17 5.57
N ASP A 157 -8.28 -13.40 5.86
CA ASP A 157 -8.16 -13.93 7.23
C ASP A 157 -6.85 -13.58 7.93
N LEU A 158 -5.93 -12.87 7.24
CA LEU A 158 -4.65 -12.52 7.82
C LEU A 158 -4.79 -11.34 8.79
N PRO A 159 -4.20 -11.42 10.00
CA PRO A 159 -4.31 -10.35 10.97
C PRO A 159 -3.59 -9.08 10.46
N PRO A 160 -4.14 -7.89 10.74
CA PRO A 160 -3.54 -6.63 10.33
C PRO A 160 -2.24 -6.35 11.12
N GLN A 161 -1.36 -5.56 10.52
CA GLN A 161 -0.06 -5.20 11.11
C GLN A 161 -0.18 -3.93 11.97
N PRO A 162 -0.09 -4.03 13.31
CA PRO A 162 -0.14 -2.87 14.18
C PRO A 162 1.16 -2.07 14.10
N VAL A 163 1.08 -0.76 14.36
CA VAL A 163 2.23 0.12 14.48
C VAL A 163 2.74 0.06 15.92
N THR A 164 3.52 -0.98 16.23
CA THR A 164 4.06 -1.23 17.58
C THR A 164 5.57 -1.34 17.58
N MET A 165 6.14 -1.28 18.78
CA MET A 165 7.58 -1.33 19.01
C MET A 165 8.17 -2.74 18.89
N ALA A 166 9.44 -2.82 18.48
CA ALA A 166 10.21 -4.07 18.34
C ALA A 166 10.26 -4.95 19.62
N GLY A 167 9.89 -4.42 20.80
CA GLY A 167 9.80 -5.20 22.04
C GLY A 167 8.67 -6.25 22.10
N ASN A 168 7.71 -6.21 21.16
CA ASN A 168 6.55 -7.13 21.12
C ASN A 168 6.43 -7.91 19.78
N ASN A 169 7.54 -8.28 19.12
CA ASN A 169 7.54 -8.98 17.82
C ASN A 169 6.74 -8.24 16.73
N ALA A 170 6.95 -6.93 16.64
CA ALA A 170 6.32 -6.08 15.64
C ALA A 170 7.36 -5.62 14.62
N GLU A 171 7.48 -6.41 13.56
CA GLU A 171 8.23 -6.09 12.36
C GLU A 171 7.23 -5.66 11.29
N ILE A 172 7.58 -4.67 10.46
CA ILE A 172 6.80 -4.28 9.28
C ILE A 172 7.47 -4.74 8.01
#